data_AF-A0A497T051-F1
#
_entry.id   AF-A0A497T051-F1
#
_cell.length_a   1.000
_cell.length_b   1.000
_cell.length_c   1.000
_cell.angle_alpha   90.00
_cell.angle_beta   90.00
_cell.angle_gamma   90.00
#
_symmetry.space_group_name_H-M   'P 1'
#
loop_
_entity.id
_entity.type
_entity.pdbx_description
1 polymer ?
#
loop_
_entity_poly.entity_id
_entity_poly.type
_entity_poly.pdbx_seq_one_letter_code
_entity_poly.pdbx_strand_id
1 'polypeptide(L)'
;MNIVEKLLEKGKLISPEVYSRINEEDIEKLLEGDEFLITKILPKIRVIREDGDKIKKIEDFVDVYRERFKYLSSLIKEKLDMKRMVSLNKLPPNSEVCVIGMVRDLEENGAVIEDTTGSTRIITDSTLIEDEVIGVEGVTDRGNIIVKRIIHPDIPLGREVVLTENDRLCLFTSGEVPKKNVDVIFTTTPDLERNDVKVIHVNEPVTVEMENVRIFLAPSDYSGYIKKFGDPQRALVELVRRRHLNPTGKIISKFDPYLLKEIPDVIYAPMGSTFTLNYKTVTLVSTGSDGSVLLNLRNREVVQ
;
A
#
# COMPACT_ATOMS: atom_id res chain seq x y z
N MET A 1 44.25 -22.21 -13.77
CA MET A 1 43.14 -22.06 -14.72
C MET A 1 42.04 -21.29 -14.02
N ASN A 2 41.70 -20.11 -14.53
CA ASN A 2 40.67 -19.25 -13.97
C ASN A 2 39.32 -19.96 -14.08
N ILE A 3 38.45 -19.75 -13.10
CA ILE A 3 37.15 -20.44 -13.03
C ILE A 3 36.23 -20.05 -14.21
N VAL A 4 36.42 -18.84 -14.75
CA VAL A 4 35.81 -18.41 -16.01
C VAL A 4 36.29 -19.27 -17.19
N GLU A 5 37.57 -19.60 -17.26
CA GLU A 5 38.11 -20.50 -18.29
C GLU A 5 37.50 -21.91 -18.16
N LYS A 6 37.29 -22.40 -16.92
CA LYS A 6 36.69 -23.72 -16.67
C LYS A 6 35.23 -23.80 -17.14
N LEU A 7 34.48 -22.72 -16.96
CA LEU A 7 33.10 -22.61 -17.45
C LEU A 7 33.07 -22.53 -18.98
N LEU A 8 33.99 -21.78 -19.58
CA LEU A 8 34.12 -21.66 -21.04
C LEU A 8 34.48 -23.00 -21.70
N GLU A 9 35.38 -23.79 -21.12
CA GLU A 9 35.71 -25.14 -21.62
C GLU A 9 34.51 -26.08 -21.63
N LYS A 10 33.54 -25.87 -20.73
CA LYS A 10 32.27 -26.60 -20.69
C LYS A 10 31.16 -25.93 -21.52
N GLY A 11 31.51 -24.94 -22.35
CA GLY A 11 30.55 -24.24 -23.22
C GLY A 11 29.60 -23.30 -22.48
N LYS A 12 29.92 -22.91 -21.24
CA LYS A 12 29.07 -22.06 -20.40
C LYS A 12 29.59 -20.63 -20.34
N LEU A 13 28.68 -19.68 -20.51
CA LEU A 13 28.96 -18.24 -20.38
C LEU A 13 28.43 -17.73 -19.04
N ILE A 14 29.22 -16.88 -18.39
CA ILE A 14 28.84 -16.20 -17.14
C ILE A 14 29.14 -14.71 -17.28
N SER A 15 28.20 -13.85 -16.90
CA SER A 15 28.45 -12.40 -16.92
C SER A 15 29.37 -11.99 -15.75
N PRO A 16 30.20 -10.95 -15.92
CA PRO A 16 31.05 -10.43 -14.83
C PRO A 16 30.27 -10.05 -13.57
N GLU A 17 29.04 -9.55 -13.73
CA GLU A 17 28.16 -9.18 -12.63
C GLU A 17 27.70 -10.39 -11.82
N VAL A 18 27.41 -11.51 -12.48
CA VAL A 18 26.99 -12.74 -11.80
C VAL A 18 28.17 -13.40 -11.13
N TYR A 19 29.33 -13.39 -11.78
CA TYR A 19 30.58 -13.86 -11.20
C TYR A 19 30.91 -13.17 -9.87
N SER A 20 30.58 -11.87 -9.74
CA SER A 20 30.79 -11.11 -8.50
C SER A 20 29.81 -11.44 -7.35
N ARG A 21 28.76 -12.24 -7.60
CA ARG A 21 27.62 -12.43 -6.67
C ARG A 21 27.33 -13.88 -6.31
N ILE A 22 28.01 -14.86 -6.91
CA ILE A 22 27.84 -16.29 -6.61
C ILE A 22 29.03 -16.80 -5.78
N ASN A 23 28.80 -17.85 -4.99
CA ASN A 23 29.86 -18.46 -4.17
C ASN A 23 30.53 -19.64 -4.89
N GLU A 24 31.59 -20.20 -4.31
CA GLU A 24 32.32 -21.34 -4.93
C GLU A 24 31.44 -22.59 -5.11
N GLU A 25 30.50 -22.83 -4.19
CA GLU A 25 29.58 -23.99 -4.22
C GLU A 25 28.59 -23.90 -5.40
N ASP A 26 28.12 -22.69 -5.71
CA ASP A 26 27.28 -22.40 -6.89
C ASP A 26 28.06 -22.66 -8.19
N ILE A 27 29.36 -22.38 -8.18
CA ILE A 27 30.22 -22.58 -9.35
C ILE A 27 30.52 -24.06 -9.60
N GLU A 28 30.69 -24.87 -8.55
CA GLU A 28 30.82 -26.32 -8.69
C GLU A 28 29.55 -26.93 -9.29
N LYS A 29 28.37 -26.52 -8.82
CA LYS A 29 27.08 -26.94 -9.42
C LYS A 29 26.96 -26.53 -10.89
N LEU A 30 27.44 -25.34 -11.26
CA LEU A 30 27.49 -24.88 -12.64
C LEU A 30 28.41 -25.74 -13.51
N LEU A 31 29.51 -26.27 -12.96
CA LEU A 31 30.41 -27.15 -13.69
C LEU A 31 29.82 -28.56 -13.84
N GLU A 32 28.95 -29.01 -12.94
CA GLU A 32 28.45 -30.39 -12.92
C GLU A 32 27.15 -30.64 -13.72
N GLY A 33 26.30 -29.63 -13.95
CA GLY A 33 24.99 -29.81 -14.61
C GLY A 33 24.95 -29.49 -16.12
N ASP A 34 23.90 -29.94 -16.82
CA ASP A 34 23.66 -29.71 -18.26
C ASP A 34 22.67 -28.55 -18.57
N GLU A 35 22.44 -27.63 -17.63
CA GLU A 35 21.52 -26.49 -17.83
C GLU A 35 22.22 -25.17 -18.15
N PHE A 36 21.73 -24.54 -19.22
CA PHE A 36 22.06 -23.20 -19.70
C PHE A 36 21.30 -22.18 -18.84
N LEU A 37 21.88 -21.73 -17.73
CA LEU A 37 21.34 -20.55 -17.04
C LEU A 37 21.80 -19.31 -17.82
N ILE A 38 20.87 -18.71 -18.58
CA ILE A 38 20.86 -17.25 -18.65
C ILE A 38 20.72 -16.83 -17.19
N THR A 39 21.84 -16.46 -16.58
CA THR A 39 21.98 -16.11 -15.18
C THR A 39 21.05 -14.94 -14.90
N LYS A 40 19.82 -15.26 -14.50
CA LYS A 40 18.80 -14.29 -14.13
C LYS A 40 19.39 -13.52 -12.96
N ILE A 41 19.85 -12.30 -13.20
CA ILE A 41 20.41 -11.45 -12.15
C ILE A 41 19.34 -11.34 -11.08
N LEU A 42 19.53 -11.96 -9.91
CA LEU A 42 18.49 -11.94 -8.89
C LEU A 42 18.18 -10.48 -8.50
N PRO A 43 16.90 -10.13 -8.37
CA PRO A 43 16.51 -8.78 -7.99
C PRO A 43 17.05 -8.45 -6.60
N LYS A 44 17.55 -7.23 -6.43
CA LYS A 44 17.88 -6.71 -5.09
C LYS A 44 16.58 -6.43 -4.36
N ILE A 45 16.36 -7.11 -3.23
CA ILE A 45 15.12 -6.98 -2.45
C ILE A 45 15.47 -6.59 -1.02
N ARG A 46 14.86 -5.50 -0.55
CA ARG A 46 14.91 -5.06 0.85
C ARG A 46 13.50 -5.05 1.42
N VAL A 47 13.29 -5.82 2.48
CA VAL A 47 12.07 -5.74 3.27
C VAL A 47 12.22 -4.57 4.25
N ILE A 48 11.30 -3.62 4.19
CA ILE A 48 11.24 -2.46 5.07
C ILE A 48 10.13 -2.73 6.07
N ARG A 49 10.53 -3.05 7.30
CA ARG A 49 9.64 -3.17 8.45
C ARG A 49 9.86 -1.97 9.35
N GLU A 50 8.80 -1.26 9.69
CA GLU A 50 8.85 -0.35 10.83
C GLU A 50 8.77 -1.23 12.08
N ASP A 51 9.91 -1.46 12.74
CA ASP A 51 9.95 -2.13 14.04
C ASP A 51 9.35 -1.18 15.09
N GLY A 52 8.04 -1.26 15.26
CA GLY A 52 7.35 -0.55 16.31
C GLY A 52 7.30 -1.39 17.56
N ASP A 53 7.76 -0.80 18.66
CA ASP A 53 7.28 -1.19 19.98
C ASP A 53 5.76 -1.40 19.93
N LYS A 54 5.29 -2.48 20.55
CA LYS A 54 3.86 -2.68 20.76
C LYS A 54 3.33 -1.55 21.65
N ILE A 55 2.07 -1.19 21.44
CA ILE A 55 1.32 -0.32 22.35
C ILE A 55 1.32 -0.98 23.73
N LYS A 56 1.77 -0.25 24.75
CA LYS A 56 1.81 -0.71 26.14
C LYS A 56 0.88 0.11 27.04
N LYS A 57 0.62 1.36 26.68
CA LYS A 57 -0.21 2.29 27.45
C LYS A 57 -1.22 3.02 26.58
N ILE A 58 -2.20 3.67 27.21
CA ILE A 58 -3.24 4.43 26.52
C ILE A 58 -2.62 5.62 25.75
N GLU A 59 -1.57 6.23 26.30
CA GLU A 59 -0.89 7.36 25.66
C GLU A 59 -0.27 6.97 24.31
N ASP A 60 0.30 5.76 24.20
CA ASP A 60 0.83 5.23 22.94
C ASP A 60 -0.27 5.16 21.87
N PHE A 61 -1.48 4.73 22.26
CA PHE A 61 -2.62 4.67 21.36
C PHE A 61 -3.05 6.06 20.90
N VAL A 62 -3.18 7.01 21.83
CA VAL A 62 -3.54 8.41 21.52
C VAL A 62 -2.52 9.04 20.57
N ASP A 63 -1.23 8.79 20.77
CA ASP A 63 -0.17 9.34 19.94
C ASP A 63 -0.24 8.83 18.50
N VAL A 64 -0.62 7.57 18.27
CA VAL A 64 -0.82 7.04 16.91
C VAL A 64 -1.93 7.80 16.17
N TYR A 65 -3.09 7.98 16.78
CA TYR A 65 -4.20 8.71 16.16
C TYR A 65 -3.88 10.18 15.96
N ARG A 66 -3.14 10.80 16.89
CA ARG A 66 -2.65 12.17 16.75
C ARG A 66 -1.70 12.30 15.56
N GLU A 67 -0.75 11.39 15.38
CA GLU A 67 0.17 11.40 14.26
C GLU A 67 -0.53 11.11 12.93
N ARG A 68 -1.49 10.17 12.90
CA ARG A 68 -2.39 9.95 11.75
C ARG A 68 -3.13 11.23 11.38
N PHE A 69 -3.80 11.86 12.34
CA PHE A 69 -4.53 13.11 12.15
C PHE A 69 -3.63 14.22 11.62
N LYS A 70 -2.48 14.43 12.27
CA LYS A 70 -1.51 15.48 11.92
C LYS A 70 -1.00 15.32 10.49
N TYR A 71 -0.60 14.11 10.10
CA TYR A 71 -0.07 13.84 8.76
C TYR A 71 -1.15 13.96 7.69
N LEU A 72 -2.32 13.33 7.85
CA LEU A 72 -3.38 13.41 6.83
C LEU A 72 -3.94 14.84 6.73
N SER A 73 -4.06 15.53 7.87
CA SER A 73 -4.46 16.95 7.88
C SER A 73 -3.49 17.82 7.11
N SER A 74 -2.17 17.59 7.17
CA SER A 74 -1.22 18.42 6.41
C SER A 74 -1.43 18.28 4.90
N LEU A 75 -1.70 17.06 4.41
CA LEU A 75 -1.99 16.81 3.00
C LEU A 75 -3.32 17.46 2.55
N ILE A 76 -4.32 17.45 3.43
CA ILE A 76 -5.64 18.05 3.13
C ILE A 76 -5.54 19.58 3.12
N LYS A 77 -4.78 20.19 4.04
CA LYS A 77 -4.62 21.64 4.14
C LYS A 77 -4.14 22.27 2.83
N GLU A 78 -3.26 21.59 2.09
CA GLU A 78 -2.74 22.05 0.80
C GLU A 78 -3.84 22.23 -0.26
N LYS A 79 -5.02 21.62 -0.07
CA LYS A 79 -6.14 21.62 -1.02
C LYS A 79 -7.32 22.50 -0.58
N LEU A 80 -7.23 23.10 0.60
CA LEU A 80 -8.29 23.92 1.18
C LEU A 80 -8.00 25.41 1.00
N ASP A 81 -9.08 26.20 0.98
CA ASP A 81 -8.97 27.64 1.07
C ASP A 81 -8.64 28.05 2.51
N MET A 82 -7.36 28.31 2.74
CA MET A 82 -6.81 28.67 4.05
C MET A 82 -7.46 29.93 4.66
N LYS A 83 -8.05 30.83 3.86
CA LYS A 83 -8.72 32.04 4.37
C LYS A 83 -10.01 31.71 5.12
N ARG A 84 -10.65 30.59 4.80
CA ARG A 84 -11.89 30.12 5.43
C ARG A 84 -11.65 28.99 6.43
N MET A 85 -10.38 28.64 6.71
CA MET A 85 -10.05 27.55 7.61
C MET A 85 -10.29 27.95 9.07
N VAL A 86 -11.08 27.15 9.79
CA VAL A 86 -11.40 27.38 11.22
C VAL A 86 -11.29 26.07 12.01
N SER A 87 -11.11 26.18 13.32
CA SER A 87 -11.19 25.05 14.25
C SER A 87 -12.65 24.71 14.56
N LEU A 88 -12.94 23.44 14.90
CA LEU A 88 -14.31 22.98 15.12
C LEU A 88 -15.01 23.69 16.29
N ASN A 89 -14.26 24.18 17.29
CA ASN A 89 -14.82 24.95 18.40
C ASN A 89 -15.07 26.44 18.12
N LYS A 90 -14.71 26.93 16.93
CA LYS A 90 -14.79 28.34 16.53
C LYS A 90 -15.63 28.55 15.27
N LEU A 91 -16.63 27.71 15.06
CA LEU A 91 -17.52 27.79 13.90
C LEU A 91 -18.34 29.09 13.94
N PRO A 92 -18.13 30.04 13.01
CA PRO A 92 -18.98 31.21 12.90
C PRO A 92 -20.39 30.80 12.44
N PRO A 93 -21.47 31.47 12.86
CA PRO A 93 -22.82 31.15 12.39
C PRO A 93 -23.03 31.54 10.93
N ASN A 94 -23.83 30.76 10.19
CA ASN A 94 -24.31 31.06 8.83
C ASN A 94 -23.21 31.48 7.84
N SER A 95 -22.06 30.83 7.91
CA SER A 95 -20.84 31.25 7.22
C SER A 95 -20.23 30.09 6.45
N GLU A 96 -19.55 30.40 5.33
CA GLU A 96 -18.74 29.41 4.64
C GLU A 96 -17.46 29.11 5.42
N VAL A 97 -17.17 27.83 5.61
CA VAL A 97 -16.03 27.36 6.38
C VAL A 97 -15.29 26.23 5.66
N CYS A 98 -13.99 26.16 5.92
CA CYS A 98 -13.16 24.99 5.68
C CYS A 98 -12.75 24.42 7.05
N VAL A 99 -12.96 23.14 7.27
CA VAL A 99 -12.51 22.46 8.50
C VAL A 99 -11.82 21.15 8.15
N ILE A 100 -11.04 20.62 9.08
CA ILE A 100 -10.47 19.28 8.98
C ILE A 100 -10.81 18.54 10.26
N GLY A 101 -11.32 17.32 10.13
CA GLY A 101 -11.67 16.48 11.26
C GLY A 101 -11.46 15.01 10.95
N MET A 102 -11.32 14.22 12.00
CA MET A 102 -11.44 12.77 11.96
C MET A 102 -12.91 12.39 12.16
N VAL A 103 -13.42 11.46 11.36
CA VAL A 103 -14.79 10.94 11.52
C VAL A 103 -14.85 10.07 12.77
N ARG A 104 -15.64 10.49 13.75
CA ARG A 104 -15.82 9.75 15.01
C ARG A 104 -17.01 8.79 14.93
N ASP A 105 -18.16 9.31 14.53
CA ASP A 105 -19.42 8.56 14.49
C ASP A 105 -20.10 8.76 13.13
N LEU A 106 -20.56 7.69 12.51
CA LEU A 106 -21.40 7.76 11.31
C LEU A 106 -22.88 7.86 11.70
N GLU A 107 -23.63 8.68 10.97
CA GLU A 107 -25.07 8.87 11.17
C GLU A 107 -25.82 8.71 9.85
N GLU A 108 -27.15 8.58 9.90
CA GLU A 108 -28.00 8.37 8.71
C GLU A 108 -27.84 9.48 7.66
N ASN A 109 -27.72 10.74 8.10
CA ASN A 109 -27.63 11.92 7.23
C ASN A 109 -26.32 12.70 7.46
N GLY A 110 -25.23 11.99 7.74
CA GLY A 110 -23.91 12.61 7.88
C GLY A 110 -23.00 11.91 8.89
N ALA A 111 -22.26 12.68 9.66
CA ALA A 111 -21.32 12.15 10.63
C ALA A 111 -21.00 13.18 11.72
N VAL A 112 -20.45 12.72 12.84
CA VAL A 112 -19.74 13.59 13.78
C VAL A 112 -18.25 13.53 13.48
N ILE A 113 -17.64 14.70 13.30
CA ILE A 113 -16.19 14.83 13.13
C ILE A 113 -15.57 15.50 14.35
N GLU A 114 -14.32 15.17 14.63
CA GLU A 114 -13.55 15.76 15.72
C GLU A 114 -12.15 16.20 15.31
N ASP A 115 -11.63 17.20 16.03
CA ASP A 115 -10.24 17.65 15.98
C ASP A 115 -9.72 17.84 17.41
N THR A 116 -8.50 18.35 17.56
CA THR A 116 -7.92 18.60 18.90
C THR A 116 -8.62 19.71 19.70
N THR A 117 -9.63 20.37 19.13
CA THR A 117 -10.32 21.53 19.72
C THR A 117 -11.77 21.24 20.09
N GLY A 118 -12.40 20.25 19.47
CA GLY A 118 -13.78 19.87 19.74
C GLY A 118 -14.35 18.92 18.68
N SER A 119 -15.67 18.84 18.62
CA SER A 119 -16.39 18.05 17.63
C SER A 119 -17.60 18.82 17.09
N THR A 120 -18.02 18.49 15.87
CA THR A 120 -19.22 19.04 15.24
C THR A 120 -19.86 17.99 14.34
N ARG A 121 -21.16 18.14 14.12
CA ARG A 121 -21.91 17.32 13.18
C ARG A 121 -21.83 17.92 11.79
N ILE A 122 -21.57 17.06 10.80
CA ILE A 122 -21.65 17.39 9.39
C ILE A 122 -22.86 16.71 8.76
N ILE A 123 -23.50 17.38 7.79
CA ILE A 123 -24.63 16.86 7.03
C ILE A 123 -24.15 16.60 5.61
N THR A 124 -24.16 15.34 5.19
CA THR A 124 -23.68 14.92 3.87
C THR A 124 -24.25 13.57 3.48
N ASP A 125 -24.43 13.37 2.17
CA ASP A 125 -24.77 12.07 1.57
C ASP A 125 -23.51 11.29 1.13
N SER A 126 -22.32 11.82 1.44
CA SER A 126 -21.04 11.19 1.07
C SER A 126 -20.82 9.90 1.85
N THR A 127 -20.30 8.86 1.18
CA THR A 127 -19.88 7.63 1.85
C THR A 127 -18.60 7.86 2.66
N LEU A 128 -18.72 7.77 3.99
CA LEU A 128 -17.62 7.97 4.93
C LEU A 128 -17.26 6.68 5.70
N ILE A 129 -16.06 6.66 6.26
CA ILE A 129 -15.51 5.60 7.11
C ILE A 129 -15.20 6.20 8.48
N GLU A 130 -15.45 5.45 9.55
CA GLU A 130 -14.96 5.84 10.88
C GLU A 130 -13.43 5.93 10.88
N ASP A 131 -12.89 6.81 11.72
CA ASP A 131 -11.47 7.09 11.88
C ASP A 131 -10.74 7.65 10.64
N GLU A 132 -11.46 7.97 9.55
CA GLU A 132 -10.89 8.65 8.41
C GLU A 132 -10.71 10.15 8.68
N VAL A 133 -9.65 10.74 8.13
CA VAL A 133 -9.40 12.18 8.23
C VAL A 133 -9.85 12.85 6.94
N ILE A 134 -10.73 13.84 7.07
CA ILE A 134 -11.36 14.54 5.95
C ILE A 134 -11.26 16.05 6.11
N GLY A 135 -11.09 16.73 4.99
CA GLY A 135 -11.38 18.15 4.87
C GLY A 135 -12.83 18.34 4.48
N VAL A 136 -13.49 19.34 5.05
CA VAL A 136 -14.88 19.67 4.78
C VAL A 136 -14.97 21.13 4.37
N GLU A 137 -15.50 21.38 3.19
CA GLU A 137 -15.98 22.70 2.78
C GLU A 137 -17.50 22.71 2.89
N GLY A 138 -18.06 23.71 3.58
CA GLY A 138 -19.49 23.76 3.82
C GLY A 138 -19.97 25.09 4.36
N VAL A 139 -21.24 25.13 4.73
CA VAL A 139 -21.88 26.28 5.38
C VAL A 139 -22.33 25.86 6.77
N THR A 140 -22.01 26.66 7.77
CA THR A 140 -22.48 26.43 9.13
C THR A 140 -23.96 26.77 9.27
N ASP A 141 -24.73 25.89 9.92
CA ASP A 141 -26.13 26.13 10.28
C ASP A 141 -26.43 25.53 11.65
N ARG A 142 -26.83 26.37 12.60
CA ARG A 142 -27.16 25.99 14.00
C ARG A 142 -26.12 25.07 14.67
N GLY A 143 -24.83 25.30 14.42
CA GLY A 143 -23.73 24.52 14.99
C GLY A 143 -23.35 23.24 14.24
N ASN A 144 -24.07 22.91 13.16
CA ASN A 144 -23.72 21.86 12.21
C ASN A 144 -23.03 22.46 10.98
N ILE A 145 -22.44 21.62 10.13
CA ILE A 145 -21.92 22.02 8.81
C ILE A 145 -22.68 21.28 7.72
N ILE A 146 -23.40 22.02 6.87
CA ILE A 146 -23.97 21.48 5.64
C ILE A 146 -22.85 21.38 4.61
N VAL A 147 -22.49 20.15 4.23
CA VAL A 147 -21.31 19.89 3.40
C VAL A 147 -21.57 20.24 1.95
N LYS A 148 -20.68 21.05 1.37
CA LYS A 148 -20.60 21.30 -0.08
C LYS A 148 -19.61 20.36 -0.75
N ARG A 149 -18.48 20.08 -0.09
CA ARG A 149 -17.42 19.22 -0.62
C ARG A 149 -16.67 18.50 0.50
N ILE A 150 -16.39 17.21 0.29
CA ILE A 150 -15.42 16.44 1.08
C ILE A 150 -14.08 16.41 0.32
N ILE A 151 -12.99 16.63 1.05
CA ILE A 151 -11.63 16.66 0.55
C ILE A 151 -10.84 15.53 1.21
N HIS A 152 -10.26 14.66 0.40
CA HIS A 152 -9.38 13.59 0.86
C HIS A 152 -7.90 13.90 0.56
N PRO A 153 -6.95 13.30 1.33
CA PRO A 153 -5.51 13.46 1.15
C PRO A 153 -5.00 13.10 -0.25
N ASP A 154 -5.48 12.00 -0.83
CA ASP A 154 -5.24 11.52 -2.20
C ASP A 154 -3.75 11.36 -2.61
N ILE A 155 -3.49 10.75 -3.77
CA ILE A 155 -2.15 10.67 -4.39
C ILE A 155 -1.92 11.92 -5.27
N PRO A 156 -0.78 12.63 -5.17
CA PRO A 156 -0.45 13.75 -6.05
C PRO A 156 -0.34 13.33 -7.53
N LEU A 157 -0.77 14.20 -8.46
CA LEU A 157 -0.76 13.91 -9.90
C LEU A 157 0.62 14.03 -10.55
N GLY A 158 1.52 14.84 -10.01
CA GLY A 158 2.84 15.11 -10.61
C GLY A 158 3.91 14.06 -10.31
N ARG A 159 3.52 12.88 -9.83
CA ARG A 159 4.47 11.82 -9.50
C ARG A 159 4.85 11.06 -10.78
N GLU A 160 6.09 10.61 -10.86
CA GLU A 160 6.55 9.75 -11.96
C GLU A 160 6.28 8.27 -11.66
N VAL A 161 6.05 7.50 -12.70
CA VAL A 161 5.91 6.05 -12.60
C VAL A 161 7.30 5.44 -12.45
N VAL A 162 7.58 4.85 -11.29
CA VAL A 162 8.84 4.14 -11.02
C VAL A 162 8.77 2.72 -11.58
N LEU A 163 9.79 2.30 -12.33
CA LEU A 163 9.87 1.03 -13.05
C LEU A 163 11.25 0.41 -12.84
N THR A 164 11.34 -0.91 -12.91
CA THR A 164 12.64 -1.61 -12.92
C THR A 164 13.32 -1.45 -14.28
N GLU A 165 14.66 -1.49 -14.32
CA GLU A 165 15.41 -1.40 -15.58
C GLU A 165 15.21 -2.65 -16.45
N ASN A 166 15.23 -3.81 -15.79
CA ASN A 166 15.07 -5.13 -16.41
C ASN A 166 13.68 -5.69 -16.15
N ASP A 167 13.30 -6.72 -16.94
CA ASP A 167 12.06 -7.46 -16.71
C ASP A 167 12.11 -8.15 -15.35
N ARG A 168 11.07 -7.92 -14.55
CA ARG A 168 10.94 -8.41 -13.17
C ARG A 168 9.55 -8.95 -12.95
N LEU A 169 9.44 -10.28 -12.97
CA LEU A 169 8.17 -10.99 -12.90
C LEU A 169 7.81 -11.31 -11.45
N CYS A 170 6.87 -10.55 -10.90
CA CYS A 170 6.37 -10.72 -9.55
C CYS A 170 5.01 -11.41 -9.54
N LEU A 171 4.91 -12.53 -8.83
CA LEU A 171 3.64 -13.20 -8.61
C LEU A 171 3.02 -12.71 -7.30
N PHE A 172 1.78 -12.25 -7.36
CA PHE A 172 0.93 -11.99 -6.20
C PHE A 172 -0.13 -13.09 -6.14
N THR A 173 -0.26 -13.80 -5.02
CA THR A 173 -1.22 -14.90 -4.90
C THR A 173 -1.79 -15.01 -3.49
N SER A 174 -3.00 -15.54 -3.39
CA SER A 174 -3.59 -16.01 -2.13
C SER A 174 -3.85 -17.51 -2.12
N GLY A 175 -3.51 -18.21 -3.21
CA GLY A 175 -3.72 -19.65 -3.38
C GLY A 175 -2.58 -20.29 -4.15
N GLU A 176 -2.91 -21.07 -5.17
CA GLU A 176 -1.91 -21.86 -5.89
C GLU A 176 -0.87 -21.00 -6.62
N VAL A 177 0.35 -21.55 -6.70
CA VAL A 177 1.45 -20.96 -7.47
C VAL A 177 1.49 -21.63 -8.83
N PRO A 178 1.27 -20.88 -9.93
CA PRO A 178 1.40 -21.45 -11.27
C PRO A 178 2.85 -21.89 -11.54
N LYS A 179 3.04 -22.88 -12.41
CA LYS A 179 4.35 -23.33 -12.91
C LYS A 179 4.97 -22.31 -13.91
N LYS A 180 4.96 -21.03 -13.57
CA LYS A 180 5.58 -19.95 -14.35
C LYS A 180 6.95 -19.61 -13.75
N ASN A 181 7.90 -19.21 -14.62
CA ASN A 181 9.18 -18.68 -14.16
C ASN A 181 8.95 -17.26 -13.62
N VAL A 182 9.20 -17.06 -12.33
CA VAL A 182 8.93 -15.83 -11.59
C VAL A 182 10.19 -15.41 -10.83
N ASP A 183 10.39 -14.12 -10.61
CA ASP A 183 11.51 -13.57 -9.85
C ASP A 183 11.24 -13.59 -8.35
N VAL A 184 10.00 -13.31 -7.95
CA VAL A 184 9.56 -13.22 -6.55
C VAL A 184 8.10 -13.62 -6.44
N ILE A 185 7.75 -14.30 -5.35
CA ILE A 185 6.36 -14.58 -4.98
C ILE A 185 6.00 -13.78 -3.73
N PHE A 186 4.92 -13.01 -3.81
CA PHE A 186 4.25 -12.39 -2.68
C PHE A 186 2.96 -13.16 -2.39
N THR A 187 2.84 -13.73 -1.19
CA THR A 187 1.73 -14.62 -0.89
C THR A 187 1.09 -14.33 0.46
N THR A 188 -0.22 -14.51 0.58
CA THR A 188 -0.91 -14.63 1.87
C THR A 188 -1.13 -16.07 2.31
N THR A 189 -0.78 -17.05 1.47
CA THR A 189 -0.87 -18.47 1.80
C THR A 189 0.23 -18.82 2.81
N PRO A 190 -0.14 -19.33 4.00
CA PRO A 190 0.83 -19.85 4.96
C PRO A 190 1.62 -21.01 4.35
N ASP A 191 2.88 -21.17 4.76
CA ASP A 191 3.71 -22.35 4.49
C ASP A 191 3.98 -22.68 3.00
N LEU A 192 3.64 -21.77 2.09
CA LEU A 192 4.03 -21.87 0.69
C LEU A 192 5.56 -21.72 0.54
N GLU A 193 6.24 -22.81 0.22
CA GLU A 193 7.70 -22.80 -0.03
C GLU A 193 8.04 -23.19 -1.47
N ARG A 194 9.11 -22.58 -2.00
CA ARG A 194 9.69 -22.88 -3.31
C ARG A 194 11.21 -22.79 -3.21
N ASN A 195 11.91 -23.82 -3.69
CA ASN A 195 13.38 -23.89 -3.62
C ASN A 195 14.06 -23.01 -4.69
N ASP A 196 13.35 -22.68 -5.76
CA ASP A 196 13.86 -21.99 -6.94
C ASP A 196 13.55 -20.48 -6.97
N VAL A 197 12.65 -20.01 -6.09
CA VAL A 197 12.24 -18.60 -6.04
C VAL A 197 12.04 -18.12 -4.61
N LYS A 198 12.44 -16.87 -4.36
CA LYS A 198 12.19 -16.21 -3.08
C LYS A 198 10.69 -15.98 -2.87
N VAL A 199 10.16 -16.52 -1.79
CA VAL A 199 8.78 -16.32 -1.33
C VAL A 199 8.76 -15.31 -0.18
N ILE A 200 7.87 -14.34 -0.25
CA ILE A 200 7.62 -13.33 0.78
C ILE A 200 6.18 -13.51 1.27
N HIS A 201 6.06 -14.00 2.50
CA HIS A 201 4.76 -14.15 3.16
C HIS A 201 4.26 -12.81 3.70
N VAL A 202 3.00 -12.54 3.43
CA VAL A 202 2.30 -11.30 3.73
C VAL A 202 1.33 -11.59 4.87
N ASN A 203 1.85 -11.63 6.10
CA ASN A 203 1.07 -11.89 7.31
C ASN A 203 0.73 -10.61 8.09
N GLU A 204 1.46 -9.54 7.81
CA GLU A 204 1.29 -8.21 8.37
C GLU A 204 1.62 -7.18 7.28
N PRO A 205 1.18 -5.91 7.42
CA PRO A 205 1.51 -4.87 6.46
C PRO A 205 3.01 -4.68 6.37
N VAL A 206 3.55 -4.70 5.15
CA VAL A 206 4.98 -4.58 4.94
C VAL A 206 5.27 -3.89 3.61
N THR A 207 6.32 -3.06 3.62
CA THR A 207 6.85 -2.50 2.38
C THR A 207 8.05 -3.31 1.92
N VAL A 208 8.08 -3.67 0.65
CA VAL A 208 9.23 -4.30 0.01
C VAL A 208 9.73 -3.35 -1.07
N GLU A 209 11.02 -3.02 -0.99
CA GLU A 209 11.71 -2.33 -2.06
C GLU A 209 12.42 -3.37 -2.93
N MET A 210 11.99 -3.46 -4.18
CA MET A 210 12.57 -4.33 -5.19
C MET A 210 13.22 -3.46 -6.24
N GLU A 211 14.56 -3.46 -6.24
CA GLU A 211 15.39 -2.49 -6.96
C GLU A 211 15.01 -1.06 -6.57
N ASN A 212 14.32 -0.32 -7.44
CA ASN A 212 13.82 1.03 -7.20
C ASN A 212 12.30 1.09 -6.97
N VAL A 213 11.56 -0.01 -7.15
CA VAL A 213 10.10 -0.06 -7.02
C VAL A 213 9.68 -0.40 -5.59
N ARG A 214 8.79 0.40 -5.00
CA ARG A 214 8.22 0.13 -3.67
C ARG A 214 6.87 -0.56 -3.77
N ILE A 215 6.78 -1.73 -3.14
CA ILE A 215 5.58 -2.58 -3.13
C ILE A 215 5.06 -2.63 -1.70
N PHE A 216 3.84 -2.15 -1.47
CA PHE A 216 3.16 -2.25 -0.19
C PHE A 216 2.23 -3.47 -0.19
N LEU A 217 2.44 -4.37 0.77
CA LEU A 217 1.68 -5.60 0.92
C LEU A 217 0.78 -5.46 2.15
N ALA A 218 -0.54 -5.53 1.97
CA ALA A 218 -1.52 -5.17 2.99
C ALA A 218 -2.51 -6.32 3.26
N PRO A 219 -2.15 -7.32 4.08
CA PRO A 219 -3.07 -8.39 4.43
C PRO A 219 -4.08 -7.86 5.46
N SER A 220 -5.35 -7.78 5.09
CA SER A 220 -6.43 -7.35 5.98
C SER A 220 -7.76 -7.96 5.54
N ASP A 221 -8.71 -8.02 6.47
CA ASP A 221 -10.10 -8.27 6.12
C ASP A 221 -10.70 -6.97 5.55
N TYR A 222 -10.99 -6.99 4.25
CA TYR A 222 -11.59 -5.86 3.55
C TYR A 222 -13.11 -5.97 3.37
N SER A 223 -13.76 -7.02 3.88
CA SER A 223 -15.18 -7.30 3.66
C SER A 223 -16.09 -6.13 4.03
N GLY A 224 -15.82 -5.45 5.15
CA GLY A 224 -16.54 -4.25 5.58
C GLY A 224 -16.44 -3.09 4.58
N TYR A 225 -15.25 -2.85 4.01
CA TYR A 225 -15.04 -1.80 3.00
C TYR A 225 -15.68 -2.18 1.65
N ILE A 226 -15.57 -3.44 1.23
CA ILE A 226 -16.22 -3.94 0.02
C ILE A 226 -17.73 -3.75 0.12
N LYS A 227 -18.34 -4.15 1.25
CA LYS A 227 -19.77 -3.93 1.49
C LYS A 227 -20.14 -2.45 1.45
N LYS A 228 -19.31 -1.58 2.02
CA LYS A 228 -19.55 -0.13 2.08
C LYS A 228 -19.48 0.56 0.72
N PHE A 229 -18.54 0.16 -0.15
CA PHE A 229 -18.36 0.77 -1.47
C PHE A 229 -19.01 0.02 -2.62
N GLY A 230 -19.52 -1.19 -2.38
CA GLY A 230 -20.29 -2.02 -3.31
C GLY A 230 -19.45 -3.00 -4.12
N ASP A 231 -18.20 -2.66 -4.43
CA ASP A 231 -17.29 -3.51 -5.19
C ASP A 231 -15.84 -3.38 -4.70
N PRO A 232 -15.01 -4.42 -4.86
CA PRO A 232 -13.66 -4.46 -4.30
C PRO A 232 -12.66 -3.53 -5.01
N GLN A 233 -12.85 -3.25 -6.31
CA GLN A 233 -11.97 -2.32 -7.03
C GLN A 233 -12.16 -0.90 -6.50
N ARG A 234 -13.42 -0.46 -6.37
CA ARG A 234 -13.77 0.84 -5.80
C ARG A 234 -13.35 0.95 -4.36
N ALA A 235 -13.54 -0.09 -3.55
CA ALA A 235 -13.09 -0.09 -2.16
C ALA A 235 -11.58 0.13 -2.05
N LEU A 236 -10.76 -0.54 -2.86
CA LEU A 236 -9.31 -0.32 -2.84
C LEU A 236 -8.93 1.10 -3.24
N VAL A 237 -9.54 1.62 -4.30
CA VAL A 237 -9.32 3.01 -4.75
C VAL A 237 -9.67 4.01 -3.66
N GLU A 238 -10.81 3.84 -2.99
CA GLU A 238 -11.29 4.73 -1.93
C GLU A 238 -10.39 4.70 -0.69
N LEU A 239 -9.79 3.55 -0.36
CA LEU A 239 -8.79 3.42 0.71
C LEU A 239 -7.45 4.10 0.32
N VAL A 240 -6.98 3.90 -0.90
CA VAL A 240 -5.76 4.56 -1.42
C VAL A 240 -5.94 6.08 -1.48
N ARG A 241 -7.11 6.55 -1.93
CA ARG A 241 -7.49 7.98 -1.95
C ARG A 241 -7.49 8.60 -0.56
N ARG A 242 -7.82 7.82 0.48
CA ARG A 242 -7.73 8.24 1.89
C ARG A 242 -6.30 8.22 2.45
N ARG A 243 -5.32 7.75 1.68
CA ARG A 243 -3.93 7.50 2.11
C ARG A 243 -3.86 6.55 3.31
N HIS A 244 -4.85 5.67 3.45
CA HIS A 244 -4.95 4.75 4.59
C HIS A 244 -5.66 3.46 4.18
N LEU A 245 -4.99 2.32 4.31
CA LEU A 245 -5.52 1.05 3.81
C LEU A 245 -6.41 0.30 4.80
N ASN A 246 -6.41 0.64 6.09
CA ASN A 246 -7.34 0.05 7.06
C ASN A 246 -7.75 1.02 8.19
N PRO A 247 -8.50 2.11 7.92
CA PRO A 247 -8.77 3.17 8.90
C PRO A 247 -9.33 2.68 10.24
N THR A 248 -10.27 1.73 10.19
CA THR A 248 -10.94 1.15 11.37
C THR A 248 -10.21 -0.08 11.92
N GLY A 249 -9.04 -0.40 11.37
CA GLY A 249 -8.24 -1.55 11.77
C GLY A 249 -7.65 -1.37 13.16
N LYS A 250 -7.59 -2.46 13.93
CA LYS A 250 -6.94 -2.42 15.23
C LYS A 250 -5.43 -2.18 15.07
N ILE A 251 -4.96 -1.06 15.61
CA ILE A 251 -3.53 -0.78 15.71
C ILE A 251 -2.97 -1.37 17.00
N ILE A 252 -1.90 -2.15 16.87
CA ILE A 252 -1.20 -2.78 17.99
C ILE A 252 0.23 -2.28 18.19
N SER A 253 0.74 -1.47 17.25
CA SER A 253 2.06 -0.88 17.22
C SER A 253 2.01 0.61 17.58
N LYS A 254 3.14 1.17 18.06
CA LYS A 254 3.29 2.63 18.30
C LYS A 254 3.31 3.49 17.03
N PHE A 255 3.09 2.89 15.88
CA PHE A 255 2.92 3.57 14.59
C PHE A 255 1.74 2.91 13.87
N ASP A 256 1.17 3.63 12.91
CA ASP A 256 0.08 3.12 12.08
C ASP A 256 0.64 2.44 10.82
N PRO A 257 0.60 1.10 10.73
CA PRO A 257 1.24 0.38 9.63
C PRO A 257 0.45 0.49 8.31
N TYR A 258 -0.81 0.91 8.34
CA TYR A 258 -1.65 1.05 7.15
C TYR A 258 -1.68 2.49 6.61
N LEU A 259 -1.08 3.42 7.33
CA LEU A 259 -0.95 4.81 6.91
C LEU A 259 0.09 4.91 5.81
N LEU A 260 -0.35 5.33 4.62
CA LEU A 260 0.54 5.57 3.50
C LEU A 260 1.23 6.91 3.75
N LYS A 261 2.35 6.93 4.49
CA LYS A 261 3.21 8.12 4.63
C LYS A 261 4.04 8.35 3.37
N GLU A 262 4.61 7.27 2.87
CA GLU A 262 5.24 7.22 1.56
C GLU A 262 4.24 6.63 0.56
N ILE A 263 4.32 7.04 -0.70
CA ILE A 263 3.44 6.49 -1.74
C ILE A 263 4.12 5.26 -2.32
N PRO A 264 3.58 4.05 -2.15
CA PRO A 264 4.09 2.88 -2.85
C PRO A 264 3.78 2.98 -4.34
N ASP A 265 4.55 2.25 -5.13
CA ASP A 265 4.41 2.15 -6.57
C ASP A 265 3.43 1.03 -6.95
N VAL A 266 3.40 -0.03 -6.14
CA VAL A 266 2.44 -1.14 -6.23
C VAL A 266 1.82 -1.38 -4.86
N ILE A 267 0.51 -1.61 -4.81
CA ILE A 267 -0.20 -2.03 -3.60
C ILE A 267 -0.82 -3.40 -3.87
N TYR A 268 -0.52 -4.37 -3.02
CA TYR A 268 -1.19 -5.65 -3.00
C TYR A 268 -2.10 -5.75 -1.77
N ALA A 269 -3.39 -5.93 -2.01
CA ALA A 269 -4.42 -6.12 -0.99
C ALA A 269 -5.36 -7.26 -1.43
N PRO A 270 -5.41 -8.41 -0.74
CA PRO A 270 -6.26 -9.53 -1.11
C PRO A 270 -7.73 -9.23 -0.77
N MET A 271 -8.50 -8.74 -1.75
CA MET A 271 -9.89 -8.31 -1.55
C MET A 271 -10.93 -9.37 -1.96
N GLY A 272 -10.54 -10.64 -2.01
CA GLY A 272 -11.44 -11.76 -2.34
C GLY A 272 -11.79 -11.88 -3.82
N SER A 273 -11.25 -11.01 -4.68
CA SER A 273 -11.39 -11.10 -6.14
C SER A 273 -10.07 -10.74 -6.82
N THR A 274 -9.81 -11.38 -7.96
CA THR A 274 -8.57 -11.19 -8.72
C THR A 274 -8.72 -10.05 -9.71
N PHE A 275 -7.92 -8.99 -9.54
CA PHE A 275 -7.89 -7.88 -10.47
C PHE A 275 -6.59 -7.10 -10.38
N THR A 276 -6.34 -6.32 -11.43
CA THR A 276 -5.35 -5.23 -11.41
C THR A 276 -5.97 -3.97 -11.97
N LEU A 277 -5.60 -2.83 -11.42
CA LEU A 277 -5.94 -1.53 -12.00
C LEU A 277 -4.91 -0.48 -11.61
N ASN A 278 -4.87 0.63 -12.34
CA ASN A 278 -4.01 1.76 -12.01
C ASN A 278 -4.84 2.89 -11.40
N TYR A 279 -4.41 3.40 -10.25
CA TYR A 279 -4.92 4.64 -9.67
C TYR A 279 -3.80 5.67 -9.67
N LYS A 280 -3.87 6.62 -10.61
CA LYS A 280 -2.80 7.57 -10.89
C LYS A 280 -1.50 6.80 -11.17
N THR A 281 -0.44 7.01 -10.38
CA THR A 281 0.86 6.36 -10.55
C THR A 281 1.01 5.07 -9.76
N VAL A 282 -0.04 4.57 -9.11
CA VAL A 282 0.02 3.39 -8.25
C VAL A 282 -0.73 2.24 -8.92
N THR A 283 -0.07 1.09 -9.04
CA THR A 283 -0.70 -0.14 -9.52
C THR A 283 -1.31 -0.89 -8.34
N LEU A 284 -2.60 -1.17 -8.41
CA LEU A 284 -3.36 -1.87 -7.38
C LEU A 284 -3.57 -3.31 -7.84
N VAL A 285 -3.24 -4.25 -6.96
CA VAL A 285 -3.31 -5.69 -7.20
C VAL A 285 -4.15 -6.31 -6.10
N SER A 286 -5.09 -7.15 -6.48
CA SER A 286 -5.87 -7.99 -5.57
C SER A 286 -6.01 -9.39 -6.15
N THR A 287 -6.17 -10.36 -5.25
CA THR A 287 -6.38 -11.77 -5.54
C THR A 287 -7.61 -12.27 -4.79
N GLY A 288 -8.33 -13.22 -5.40
CA GLY A 288 -9.27 -14.08 -4.70
C GLY A 288 -8.59 -15.29 -4.07
N SER A 289 -9.37 -16.16 -3.42
CA SER A 289 -8.86 -17.34 -2.67
C SER A 289 -7.89 -18.22 -3.48
N ASP A 290 -8.17 -18.45 -4.76
CA ASP A 290 -7.31 -19.23 -5.67
C ASP A 290 -6.72 -18.35 -6.79
N GLY A 291 -6.74 -17.03 -6.58
CA GLY A 291 -6.32 -16.05 -7.56
C GLY A 291 -4.81 -15.83 -7.54
N SER A 292 -4.23 -15.64 -8.72
CA SER A 292 -2.88 -15.12 -8.86
C SER A 292 -2.80 -14.03 -9.93
N VAL A 293 -1.88 -13.09 -9.73
CA VAL A 293 -1.55 -12.03 -10.67
C VAL A 293 -0.05 -12.06 -10.91
N LEU A 294 0.37 -12.20 -12.16
CA LEU A 294 1.76 -12.07 -12.57
C LEU A 294 2.00 -10.69 -13.16
N LEU A 295 2.79 -9.85 -12.49
CA LEU A 295 3.08 -8.48 -12.88
C LEU A 295 4.54 -8.33 -13.31
N ASN A 296 4.80 -7.70 -14.44
CA ASN A 296 6.16 -7.29 -14.81
C ASN A 296 6.44 -5.85 -14.34
N LEU A 297 7.42 -5.65 -13.45
CA LEU A 297 7.71 -4.31 -12.89
C LEU A 297 8.42 -3.35 -13.86
N ARG A 298 8.90 -3.83 -15.02
CA ARG A 298 9.51 -2.98 -16.05
C ARG A 298 8.49 -2.12 -16.78
N ASN A 299 7.28 -2.63 -16.96
CA ASN A 299 6.19 -1.97 -17.68
C ASN A 299 4.87 -1.90 -16.89
N ARG A 300 4.81 -2.54 -15.72
CA ARG A 300 3.61 -2.71 -14.87
C ARG A 300 2.43 -3.37 -15.59
N GLU A 301 2.72 -4.25 -16.55
CA GLU A 301 1.71 -5.03 -17.26
C GLU A 301 1.52 -6.41 -16.64
N VAL A 302 0.27 -6.89 -16.69
CA VAL A 302 -0.06 -8.26 -16.29
C VAL A 302 0.35 -9.21 -17.40
N VAL A 303 1.11 -10.25 -17.04
CA VAL A 303 1.53 -11.31 -17.95
C VAL A 303 0.51 -12.45 -17.90
N GLN A 304 -0.14 -12.71 -19.03
CA GLN A 304 -1.15 -13.76 -19.19
C GLN A 304 -0.56 -15.17 -19.06
#